data_AF-A0A8C5ZHZ7-F1
#
_entry.id   AF-A0A8C5ZHZ7-F1
#
_cell.length_a   1.000
_cell.length_b   1.000
_cell.length_c   1.000
_cell.angle_alpha   90.00
_cell.angle_beta   90.00
_cell.angle_gamma   90.00
#
_symmetry.space_group_name_H-M   'P 1'
#
loop_
_entity.id
_entity.type
_entity.pdbx_description
1 polymer ?
#
loop_
_entity_poly.entity_id
_entity_poly.type
_entity_poly.pdbx_seq_one_letter_code
_entity_poly.pdbx_strand_id
1 'polypeptide(L)'
;MGNSEGSNTKKEGDLMAAQARLKDLEALLNSKEAALSTALSEKRTLEGELHDLRGQVAKLEAALGEAKKQLQDEMLRRVDAENRLQTLKEELDFQKNIYSEELRETKRRHETRLVEIDNGKQREFESRLADALQELRAQHEDQVEQYKKELEKTYSAKLDNARQSAERNSNLVGAAHEELQQSRIRIDSLSAQLSQLQKQLAAKEAKLRDLEDSLARERDTSRRLLAEKEREMAEMRARMQQQLDEYQELLDIKLALDMEIHAYRKLLEGEEERLRLSPSPTSQRTRGRASSHSSQTQGAGSVTKKRKLESTSESRSSFSQHARTSGRVAVEEVDEEGKFVRLRNKSNEDQSMGNWQIKRQNGDDPLLTYRFPPKFTLKAGQVVTIWASGAGATHSPPTDLVWKAQNTWGCGNSLRTALINSTGEEVAMRKLVRSVTVVEDDEDEDGDDLLHHHHVSGSRR
;
A
#
# COMPACT_ATOMS: atom_id res chain seq x y z
N MET A 1 130.10 -73.76 -166.90
CA MET A 1 129.75 -74.19 -165.53
C MET A 1 129.92 -72.99 -164.60
N GLY A 2 129.25 -72.95 -163.44
CA GLY A 2 129.46 -71.91 -162.42
C GLY A 2 128.35 -70.84 -162.29
N ASN A 3 127.07 -71.23 -162.24
CA ASN A 3 125.97 -70.28 -161.95
C ASN A 3 124.80 -70.88 -161.13
N SER A 4 125.02 -71.99 -160.42
CA SER A 4 124.01 -72.67 -159.59
C SER A 4 124.01 -72.20 -158.12
N GLU A 5 125.14 -71.71 -157.62
CA GLU A 5 125.36 -71.45 -156.18
C GLU A 5 124.64 -70.17 -155.70
N GLY A 6 124.54 -69.15 -156.54
CA GLY A 6 123.82 -67.90 -156.23
C GLY A 6 122.29 -68.03 -156.11
N SER A 7 121.71 -69.14 -156.57
CA SER A 7 120.26 -69.41 -156.45
C SER A 7 119.90 -70.13 -155.16
N ASN A 8 120.85 -70.86 -154.56
CA ASN A 8 120.62 -71.63 -153.34
C ASN A 8 120.71 -70.73 -152.10
N THR A 9 121.81 -69.97 -151.99
CA THR A 9 122.10 -69.05 -150.88
C THR A 9 120.99 -68.03 -150.60
N LYS A 10 120.34 -67.50 -151.66
CA LYS A 10 119.20 -66.58 -151.48
C LYS A 10 117.98 -67.27 -150.87
N LYS A 11 117.67 -68.50 -151.29
CA LYS A 11 116.56 -69.29 -150.72
C LYS A 11 116.86 -69.71 -149.28
N GLU A 12 118.11 -70.01 -148.95
CA GLU A 12 118.55 -70.29 -147.58
C GLU A 12 118.41 -69.06 -146.67
N GLY A 13 118.73 -67.87 -147.18
CA GLY A 13 118.48 -66.59 -146.48
C GLY A 13 117.00 -66.31 -146.23
N ASP A 14 116.16 -66.44 -147.26
CA ASP A 14 114.71 -66.25 -147.14
C ASP A 14 114.07 -67.31 -146.20
N LEU A 15 114.56 -68.55 -146.22
CA LEU A 15 114.16 -69.63 -145.30
C LEU A 15 114.55 -69.30 -143.85
N MET A 16 115.77 -68.83 -143.61
CA MET A 16 116.24 -68.43 -142.27
C MET A 16 115.45 -67.23 -141.73
N ALA A 17 115.12 -66.24 -142.57
CA ALA A 17 114.28 -65.11 -142.18
C ALA A 17 112.84 -65.54 -141.86
N ALA A 18 112.29 -66.50 -142.62
CA ALA A 18 110.99 -67.11 -142.33
C ALA A 18 111.00 -67.92 -141.02
N GLN A 19 112.05 -68.72 -140.77
CA GLN A 19 112.23 -69.50 -139.54
C GLN A 19 112.42 -68.61 -138.30
N ALA A 20 113.14 -67.47 -138.42
CA ALA A 20 113.25 -66.49 -137.35
C ALA A 20 111.88 -65.89 -137.01
N ARG A 21 111.13 -65.42 -138.01
CA ARG A 21 109.74 -64.95 -137.82
C ARG A 21 108.80 -66.01 -137.26
N LEU A 22 108.98 -67.29 -137.63
CA LEU A 22 108.21 -68.38 -137.05
C LEU A 22 108.48 -68.51 -135.55
N LYS A 23 109.76 -68.52 -135.14
CA LYS A 23 110.15 -68.56 -133.72
C LYS A 23 109.68 -67.33 -132.93
N ASP A 24 109.73 -66.14 -133.52
CA ASP A 24 109.23 -64.92 -132.89
C ASP A 24 107.70 -64.97 -132.70
N LEU A 25 106.97 -65.50 -133.69
CA LEU A 25 105.52 -65.70 -133.62
C LEU A 25 105.12 -66.84 -132.67
N GLU A 26 105.89 -67.92 -132.60
CA GLU A 26 105.74 -69.00 -131.61
C GLU A 26 106.01 -68.48 -130.19
N ALA A 27 107.06 -67.69 -129.98
CA ALA A 27 107.35 -67.06 -128.69
C ALA A 27 106.25 -66.06 -128.28
N LEU A 28 105.74 -65.27 -129.22
CA LEU A 28 104.61 -64.37 -128.99
C LEU A 28 103.31 -65.13 -128.70
N LEU A 29 103.04 -66.23 -129.41
CA LEU A 29 101.89 -67.10 -129.17
C LEU A 29 101.96 -67.73 -127.77
N ASN A 30 103.08 -68.38 -127.44
CA ASN A 30 103.33 -68.95 -126.11
C ASN A 30 103.19 -67.90 -125.00
N SER A 31 103.69 -66.68 -125.22
CA SER A 31 103.51 -65.55 -124.28
C SER A 31 102.04 -65.14 -124.13
N LYS A 32 101.26 -65.12 -125.22
CA LYS A 32 99.83 -64.81 -125.18
C LYS A 32 99.00 -65.93 -124.56
N GLU A 33 99.35 -67.18 -124.79
CA GLU A 33 98.72 -68.34 -124.14
C GLU A 33 99.02 -68.38 -122.64
N ALA A 34 100.25 -68.09 -122.22
CA ALA A 34 100.61 -67.96 -120.81
C ALA A 34 99.85 -66.81 -120.12
N ALA A 35 99.75 -65.64 -120.78
CA ALA A 35 98.98 -64.50 -120.27
C ALA A 35 97.47 -64.82 -120.20
N LEU A 36 96.92 -65.50 -121.21
CA LEU A 36 95.51 -65.92 -121.23
C LEU A 36 95.22 -66.99 -120.17
N SER A 37 96.13 -67.93 -119.92
CA SER A 37 96.04 -68.91 -118.85
C SER A 37 96.06 -68.24 -117.47
N THR A 38 96.93 -67.24 -117.28
CA THR A 38 97.00 -66.43 -116.05
C THR A 38 95.70 -65.66 -115.82
N ALA A 39 95.22 -64.92 -116.82
CA ALA A 39 93.95 -64.19 -116.75
C ALA A 39 92.73 -65.11 -116.53
N LEU A 40 92.75 -66.35 -117.04
CA LEU A 40 91.73 -67.37 -116.76
C LEU A 40 91.85 -67.96 -115.34
N SER A 41 93.02 -67.90 -114.70
CA SER A 41 93.20 -68.26 -113.29
C SER A 41 92.69 -67.14 -112.38
N GLU A 42 93.09 -65.89 -112.63
CA GLU A 42 92.63 -64.69 -111.93
C GLU A 42 91.12 -64.50 -112.04
N LYS A 43 90.55 -64.78 -113.23
CA LYS A 43 89.10 -64.80 -113.42
C LYS A 43 88.42 -65.80 -112.47
N ARG A 44 88.96 -67.02 -112.32
CA ARG A 44 88.37 -68.05 -111.45
C ARG A 44 88.46 -67.69 -109.97
N THR A 45 89.56 -67.06 -109.53
CA THR A 45 89.68 -66.61 -108.13
C THR A 45 88.70 -65.47 -107.84
N LEU A 46 88.58 -64.49 -108.75
CA LEU A 46 87.59 -63.41 -108.65
C LEU A 46 86.13 -63.93 -108.74
N GLU A 47 85.85 -64.96 -109.55
CA GLU A 47 84.55 -65.62 -109.58
C GLU A 47 84.23 -66.33 -108.25
N GLY A 48 85.23 -66.90 -107.58
CA GLY A 48 85.13 -67.44 -106.22
C GLY A 48 84.89 -66.37 -105.15
N GLU A 49 85.69 -65.30 -105.14
CA GLU A 49 85.50 -64.17 -104.21
C GLU A 49 84.13 -63.50 -104.38
N LEU A 50 83.66 -63.34 -105.63
CA LEU A 50 82.32 -62.84 -105.90
C LEU A 50 81.22 -63.81 -105.45
N HIS A 51 81.45 -65.12 -105.50
CA HIS A 51 80.51 -66.11 -104.96
C HIS A 51 80.43 -66.00 -103.43
N ASP A 52 81.57 -65.93 -102.74
CA ASP A 52 81.61 -65.88 -101.28
C ASP A 52 81.12 -64.54 -100.73
N LEU A 53 81.40 -63.42 -101.40
CA LEU A 53 80.81 -62.11 -101.07
C LEU A 53 79.29 -62.11 -101.27
N ARG A 54 78.76 -62.72 -102.33
CA ARG A 54 77.30 -62.92 -102.48
C ARG A 54 76.73 -63.78 -101.35
N GLY A 55 77.44 -64.83 -100.94
CA GLY A 55 77.08 -65.67 -99.80
C GLY A 55 77.09 -64.93 -98.46
N GLN A 56 78.00 -63.96 -98.27
CA GLN A 56 78.02 -63.07 -97.11
C GLN A 56 76.87 -62.06 -97.15
N VAL A 57 76.62 -61.41 -98.29
CA VAL A 57 75.49 -60.48 -98.48
C VAL A 57 74.16 -61.18 -98.18
N ALA A 58 73.90 -62.36 -98.75
CA ALA A 58 72.66 -63.11 -98.49
C ALA A 58 72.47 -63.48 -97.02
N LYS A 59 73.56 -63.79 -96.29
CA LYS A 59 73.51 -64.03 -94.82
C LYS A 59 73.20 -62.75 -94.05
N LEU A 60 73.79 -61.62 -94.43
CA LEU A 60 73.53 -60.31 -93.80
C LEU A 60 72.10 -59.81 -94.09
N GLU A 61 71.58 -60.04 -95.30
CA GLU A 61 70.19 -59.74 -95.66
C GLU A 61 69.20 -60.60 -94.86
N ALA A 62 69.47 -61.89 -94.70
CA ALA A 62 68.67 -62.78 -93.85
C ALA A 62 68.68 -62.33 -92.37
N ALA A 63 69.87 -62.05 -91.82
CA ALA A 63 70.01 -61.57 -90.44
C ALA A 63 69.34 -60.20 -90.23
N LEU A 64 69.41 -59.30 -91.21
CA LEU A 64 68.70 -58.02 -91.19
C LEU A 64 67.18 -58.21 -91.25
N GLY A 65 66.70 -59.18 -92.04
CA GLY A 65 65.29 -59.57 -92.09
C GLY A 65 64.79 -60.11 -90.75
N GLU A 66 65.55 -61.00 -90.11
CA GLU A 66 65.22 -61.55 -88.80
C GLU A 66 65.27 -60.50 -87.70
N ALA A 67 66.29 -59.64 -87.66
CA ALA A 67 66.37 -58.52 -86.72
C ALA A 67 65.21 -57.52 -86.88
N LYS A 68 64.79 -57.23 -88.11
CA LYS A 68 63.59 -56.42 -88.38
C LYS A 68 62.31 -57.09 -87.88
N LYS A 69 62.18 -58.41 -88.07
CA LYS A 69 61.03 -59.16 -87.53
C LYS A 69 61.03 -59.13 -86.00
N GLN A 70 62.16 -59.40 -85.35
CA GLN A 70 62.28 -59.35 -83.88
C GLN A 70 61.92 -57.95 -83.33
N LEU A 71 62.33 -56.88 -84.02
CA LEU A 71 61.94 -55.51 -83.68
C LEU A 71 60.43 -55.27 -83.85
N GLN A 72 59.80 -55.81 -84.90
CA GLN A 72 58.35 -55.72 -85.11
C GLN A 72 57.57 -56.51 -84.04
N ASP A 73 58.00 -57.74 -83.72
CA ASP A 73 57.42 -58.59 -82.68
C ASP A 73 57.51 -57.90 -81.29
N GLU A 74 58.64 -57.25 -80.99
CA GLU A 74 58.83 -56.53 -79.71
C GLU A 74 58.10 -55.18 -79.67
N MET A 75 58.00 -54.46 -80.80
CA MET A 75 57.13 -53.28 -80.91
C MET A 75 55.65 -53.64 -80.67
N LEU A 76 55.19 -54.78 -81.20
CA LEU A 76 53.83 -55.27 -80.97
C LEU A 76 53.61 -55.60 -79.48
N ARG A 77 54.53 -56.33 -78.85
CA ARG A 77 54.48 -56.62 -77.39
C ARG A 77 54.45 -55.35 -76.54
N ARG A 78 55.24 -54.34 -76.91
CA ARG A 78 55.24 -53.04 -76.23
C ARG A 78 53.88 -52.36 -76.34
N VAL A 79 53.29 -52.30 -77.53
CA VAL A 79 51.95 -51.70 -77.74
C VAL A 79 50.88 -52.46 -76.98
N ASP A 80 50.91 -53.79 -76.97
CA ASP A 80 49.99 -54.62 -76.16
C ASP A 80 50.14 -54.36 -74.66
N ALA A 81 51.37 -54.15 -74.17
CA ALA A 81 51.63 -53.82 -72.77
C ALA A 81 51.16 -52.40 -72.41
N GLU A 82 51.38 -51.41 -73.29
CA GLU A 82 50.90 -50.03 -73.12
C GLU A 82 49.36 -49.97 -73.13
N ASN A 83 48.71 -50.71 -74.03
CA ASN A 83 47.24 -50.86 -74.06
C ASN A 83 46.71 -51.44 -72.75
N ARG A 84 47.29 -52.56 -72.26
CA ARG A 84 46.88 -53.18 -70.99
C ARG A 84 47.10 -52.27 -69.79
N LEU A 85 48.20 -51.52 -69.76
CA LEU A 85 48.50 -50.55 -68.71
C LEU A 85 47.47 -49.41 -68.71
N GLN A 86 47.06 -48.93 -69.89
CA GLN A 86 46.01 -47.92 -70.01
C GLN A 86 44.64 -48.46 -69.54
N THR A 87 44.25 -49.68 -69.93
CA THR A 87 43.01 -50.31 -69.43
C THR A 87 43.02 -50.49 -67.91
N LEU A 88 44.12 -50.97 -67.32
CA LEU A 88 44.26 -51.13 -65.86
C LEU A 88 44.23 -49.78 -65.12
N LYS A 89 44.72 -48.71 -65.74
CA LYS A 89 44.65 -47.35 -65.20
C LYS A 89 43.22 -46.80 -65.23
N GLU A 90 42.50 -47.02 -66.34
CA GLU A 90 41.09 -46.64 -66.48
C GLU A 90 40.21 -47.42 -65.50
N GLU A 91 40.47 -48.72 -65.30
CA GLU A 91 39.79 -49.53 -64.29
C GLU A 91 40.10 -49.02 -62.87
N LEU A 92 41.36 -48.73 -62.55
CA LEU A 92 41.76 -48.19 -61.25
C LEU A 92 41.10 -46.83 -60.95
N ASP A 93 41.01 -45.94 -61.93
CA ASP A 93 40.36 -44.63 -61.77
C ASP A 93 38.82 -44.76 -61.71
N PHE A 94 38.22 -45.72 -62.42
CA PHE A 94 36.82 -46.09 -62.25
C PHE A 94 36.54 -46.63 -60.83
N GLN A 95 37.35 -47.57 -60.34
CA GLN A 95 37.21 -48.13 -58.98
C GLN A 95 37.34 -47.04 -57.91
N LYS A 96 38.32 -46.12 -58.02
CA LYS A 96 38.44 -44.94 -57.12
C LYS A 96 37.17 -44.10 -57.10
N ASN A 97 36.59 -43.82 -58.28
CA ASN A 97 35.38 -43.01 -58.38
C ASN A 97 34.19 -43.72 -57.71
N ILE A 98 34.01 -45.02 -57.95
CA ILE A 98 32.98 -45.84 -57.29
C ILE A 98 33.14 -45.83 -55.77
N TYR A 99 34.35 -46.10 -55.24
CA TYR A 99 34.60 -46.04 -53.79
C TYR A 99 34.40 -44.63 -53.21
N SER A 100 34.69 -43.57 -53.96
CA SER A 100 34.44 -42.19 -53.52
C SER A 100 32.95 -41.87 -53.41
N GLU A 101 32.14 -42.37 -54.34
CA GLU A 101 30.68 -42.23 -54.33
C GLU A 101 30.02 -43.10 -53.27
N GLU A 102 30.47 -44.34 -53.08
CA GLU A 102 30.01 -45.21 -51.98
C GLU A 102 30.35 -44.59 -50.61
N LEU A 103 31.56 -44.02 -50.46
CA LEU A 103 31.94 -43.29 -49.24
C LEU A 103 31.13 -42.01 -49.05
N ARG A 104 30.76 -41.30 -50.13
CA ARG A 104 29.90 -40.12 -50.08
C ARG A 104 28.48 -40.48 -49.65
N GLU A 105 27.94 -41.56 -50.21
CA GLU A 105 26.57 -42.02 -49.94
C GLU A 105 26.43 -42.67 -48.56
N THR A 106 27.41 -43.46 -48.11
CA THR A 106 27.43 -43.99 -46.73
C THR A 106 27.56 -42.88 -45.69
N LYS A 107 28.41 -41.87 -45.92
CA LYS A 107 28.48 -40.66 -45.08
C LYS A 107 27.14 -39.93 -45.05
N ARG A 108 26.53 -39.66 -46.23
CA ARG A 108 25.21 -39.00 -46.34
C ARG A 108 24.13 -39.74 -45.55
N ARG A 109 24.06 -41.08 -45.65
CA ARG A 109 23.10 -41.91 -44.88
C ARG A 109 23.36 -41.93 -43.37
N HIS A 110 24.61 -41.72 -42.94
CA HIS A 110 24.94 -41.59 -41.53
C HIS A 110 24.55 -40.19 -41.01
N GLU A 111 24.87 -39.15 -41.77
CA GLU A 111 24.54 -37.75 -41.48
C GLU A 111 23.02 -37.53 -41.39
N THR A 112 22.23 -38.04 -42.34
CA THR A 112 20.75 -37.96 -42.25
C THR A 112 20.22 -38.68 -41.01
N ARG A 113 20.79 -39.84 -40.65
CA ARG A 113 20.37 -40.59 -39.44
C ARG A 113 20.73 -39.84 -38.15
N LEU A 114 21.89 -39.19 -38.08
CA LEU A 114 22.25 -38.34 -36.94
C LEU A 114 21.28 -37.17 -36.81
N VAL A 115 20.98 -36.48 -37.92
CA VAL A 115 20.01 -35.38 -37.97
C VAL A 115 18.59 -35.84 -37.63
N GLU A 116 18.15 -37.03 -38.04
CA GLU A 116 16.88 -37.64 -37.62
C GLU A 116 16.82 -37.91 -36.12
N ILE A 117 17.89 -38.47 -35.56
CA ILE A 117 18.01 -38.77 -34.12
C ILE A 117 18.02 -37.47 -33.30
N ASP A 118 18.78 -36.46 -33.70
CA ASP A 118 18.90 -35.20 -32.96
C ASP A 118 17.65 -34.33 -33.11
N ASN A 119 17.00 -34.29 -34.27
CA ASN A 119 15.65 -33.72 -34.42
C ASN A 119 14.61 -34.48 -33.58
N GLY A 120 14.77 -35.79 -33.40
CA GLY A 120 13.92 -36.61 -32.53
C GLY A 120 14.06 -36.20 -31.07
N LYS A 121 15.30 -36.15 -30.56
CA LYS A 121 15.62 -35.65 -29.22
C LYS A 121 15.13 -34.22 -29.02
N GLN A 122 15.38 -33.33 -29.98
CA GLN A 122 14.98 -31.92 -29.90
C GLN A 122 13.46 -31.81 -29.75
N ARG A 123 12.67 -32.50 -30.57
CA ARG A 123 11.20 -32.52 -30.43
C ARG A 123 10.73 -33.12 -29.10
N GLU A 124 11.43 -34.13 -28.57
CA GLU A 124 11.13 -34.70 -27.25
C GLU A 124 11.45 -33.70 -26.11
N PHE A 125 12.58 -33.00 -26.17
CA PHE A 125 12.92 -31.94 -25.22
C PHE A 125 11.98 -30.74 -25.32
N GLU A 126 11.63 -30.30 -26.52
CA GLU A 126 10.68 -29.22 -26.77
C GLU A 126 9.28 -29.56 -26.27
N SER A 127 8.79 -30.79 -26.51
CA SER A 127 7.52 -31.28 -25.93
C SER A 127 7.58 -31.26 -24.41
N ARG A 128 8.55 -31.97 -23.79
CA ARG A 128 8.66 -32.05 -22.33
C ARG A 128 8.82 -30.69 -21.66
N LEU A 129 9.49 -29.74 -22.32
CA LEU A 129 9.62 -28.37 -21.84
C LEU A 129 8.32 -27.57 -22.00
N ALA A 130 7.59 -27.73 -23.11
CA ALA A 130 6.28 -27.13 -23.31
C ALA A 130 5.25 -27.67 -22.31
N ASP A 131 5.23 -28.98 -22.08
CA ASP A 131 4.39 -29.67 -21.11
C ASP A 131 4.65 -29.15 -19.68
N ALA A 132 5.93 -29.08 -19.27
CA ALA A 132 6.32 -28.55 -17.96
C ALA A 132 6.02 -27.04 -17.80
N LEU A 133 6.17 -26.24 -18.87
CA LEU A 133 5.80 -24.82 -18.85
C LEU A 133 4.27 -24.61 -18.84
N GLN A 134 3.50 -25.52 -19.44
CA GLN A 134 2.04 -25.52 -19.37
C GLN A 134 1.56 -25.94 -17.98
N GLU A 135 2.17 -26.96 -17.36
CA GLU A 135 1.87 -27.34 -15.99
C GLU A 135 2.19 -26.20 -15.01
N LEU A 136 3.36 -25.56 -15.14
CA LEU A 136 3.74 -24.42 -14.30
C LEU A 136 2.76 -23.24 -14.44
N ARG A 137 2.26 -22.97 -15.66
CA ARG A 137 1.20 -21.97 -15.88
C ARG A 137 -0.10 -22.37 -15.20
N ALA A 138 -0.56 -23.62 -15.36
CA ALA A 138 -1.77 -24.11 -14.72
C ALA A 138 -1.68 -24.07 -13.18
N GLN A 139 -0.51 -24.40 -12.61
CA GLN A 139 -0.24 -24.27 -11.17
C GLN A 139 -0.27 -22.80 -10.71
N HIS A 140 0.26 -21.86 -11.50
CA HIS A 140 0.17 -20.42 -11.18
C HIS A 140 -1.25 -19.87 -11.32
N GLU A 141 -2.01 -20.30 -12.33
CA GLU A 141 -3.41 -19.92 -12.55
C GLU A 141 -4.31 -20.44 -11.42
N ASP A 142 -4.15 -21.69 -11.00
CA ASP A 142 -4.89 -22.23 -9.85
C ASP A 142 -4.48 -21.55 -8.53
N GLN A 143 -3.19 -21.25 -8.31
CA GLN A 143 -2.77 -20.44 -7.15
C GLN A 143 -3.44 -19.06 -7.13
N VAL A 144 -3.49 -18.35 -8.27
CA VAL A 144 -4.16 -17.05 -8.38
C VAL A 144 -5.67 -17.17 -8.13
N GLU A 145 -6.30 -18.22 -8.67
CA GLU A 145 -7.74 -18.46 -8.48
C GLU A 145 -8.06 -18.91 -7.04
N GLN A 146 -7.18 -19.65 -6.36
CA GLN A 146 -7.26 -19.94 -4.92
C GLN A 146 -7.12 -18.66 -4.07
N TYR A 147 -6.12 -17.82 -4.35
CA TYR A 147 -5.96 -16.53 -3.67
C TYR A 147 -7.18 -15.63 -3.87
N LYS A 148 -7.75 -15.60 -5.08
CA LYS A 148 -8.99 -14.89 -5.40
C LYS A 148 -10.18 -15.43 -4.60
N LYS A 149 -10.38 -16.75 -4.52
CA LYS A 149 -11.46 -17.38 -3.73
C LYS A 149 -11.34 -17.08 -2.22
N GLU A 150 -10.15 -17.17 -1.64
CA GLU A 150 -9.95 -16.82 -0.23
C GLU A 150 -10.08 -15.30 0.02
N LEU A 151 -9.72 -14.46 -0.95
CA LEU A 151 -9.95 -13.01 -0.89
C LEU A 151 -11.45 -12.66 -0.98
N GLU A 152 -12.20 -13.28 -1.89
CA GLU A 152 -13.67 -13.14 -2.02
C GLU A 152 -14.39 -13.59 -0.74
N LYS A 153 -14.01 -14.75 -0.20
CA LYS A 153 -14.46 -15.28 1.10
C LYS A 153 -14.10 -14.37 2.28
N THR A 154 -12.95 -13.71 2.23
CA THR A 154 -12.55 -12.70 3.21
C THR A 154 -13.38 -11.41 3.06
N TYR A 155 -13.76 -11.03 1.84
CA TYR A 155 -14.63 -9.87 1.59
C TYR A 155 -16.09 -10.14 1.99
N SER A 156 -16.66 -11.31 1.69
CA SER A 156 -18.00 -11.67 2.15
C SER A 156 -18.06 -11.73 3.68
N ALA A 157 -17.09 -12.38 4.34
CA ALA A 157 -17.00 -12.39 5.79
C ALA A 157 -16.89 -10.98 6.40
N LYS A 158 -16.19 -10.03 5.76
CA LYS A 158 -16.14 -8.62 6.18
C LYS A 158 -17.48 -7.91 5.96
N LEU A 159 -18.15 -8.16 4.83
CA LEU A 159 -19.44 -7.57 4.49
C LEU A 159 -20.54 -8.04 5.44
N ASP A 160 -20.58 -9.34 5.76
CA ASP A 160 -21.53 -9.91 6.72
C ASP A 160 -21.25 -9.42 8.16
N ASN A 161 -20.00 -9.28 8.56
CA ASN A 161 -19.66 -8.66 9.86
C ASN A 161 -20.08 -7.18 9.91
N ALA A 162 -19.86 -6.41 8.83
CA ALA A 162 -20.32 -5.03 8.74
C ALA A 162 -21.84 -4.93 8.77
N ARG A 163 -22.55 -5.82 8.06
CA ARG A 163 -24.02 -5.93 8.06
C ARG A 163 -24.55 -6.27 9.45
N GLN A 164 -24.01 -7.27 10.13
CA GLN A 164 -24.37 -7.61 11.51
C GLN A 164 -24.07 -6.46 12.48
N SER A 165 -22.99 -5.70 12.26
CA SER A 165 -22.68 -4.53 13.09
C SER A 165 -23.67 -3.38 12.86
N ALA A 166 -24.08 -3.15 11.62
CA ALA A 166 -25.11 -2.17 11.28
C ALA A 166 -26.48 -2.57 11.82
N GLU A 167 -26.84 -3.86 11.75
CA GLU A 167 -28.06 -4.43 12.32
C GLU A 167 -28.09 -4.32 13.85
N ARG A 168 -26.99 -4.69 14.53
CA ARG A 168 -26.84 -4.47 15.99
C ARG A 168 -26.98 -2.99 16.35
N ASN A 169 -26.37 -2.09 15.59
CA ASN A 169 -26.49 -0.64 15.82
C ASN A 169 -27.94 -0.16 15.59
N SER A 170 -28.61 -0.64 14.55
CA SER A 170 -30.03 -0.33 14.27
C SER A 170 -30.93 -0.81 15.41
N ASN A 171 -30.68 -2.00 15.95
CA ASN A 171 -31.43 -2.55 17.08
C ASN A 171 -31.18 -1.78 18.38
N LEU A 172 -29.93 -1.32 18.62
CA LEU A 172 -29.59 -0.45 19.75
C LEU A 172 -30.24 0.93 19.63
N VAL A 173 -30.27 1.52 18.43
CA VAL A 173 -30.98 2.79 18.15
C VAL A 173 -32.49 2.61 18.31
N GLY A 174 -33.06 1.48 17.89
CA GLY A 174 -34.45 1.12 18.12
C GLY A 174 -34.79 1.06 19.62
N ALA A 175 -34.04 0.27 20.39
CA ALA A 175 -34.21 0.16 21.85
C ALA A 175 -34.06 1.53 22.56
N ALA A 176 -33.04 2.31 22.21
CA ALA A 176 -32.86 3.66 22.77
C ALA A 176 -34.00 4.62 22.39
N HIS A 177 -34.61 4.45 21.20
CA HIS A 177 -35.80 5.21 20.81
C HIS A 177 -37.04 4.75 21.60
N GLU A 178 -37.23 3.45 21.82
CA GLU A 178 -38.32 2.91 22.64
C GLU A 178 -38.20 3.38 24.10
N GLU A 179 -37.00 3.35 24.70
CA GLU A 179 -36.73 3.91 26.03
C GLU A 179 -37.02 5.42 26.09
N LEU A 180 -36.64 6.18 25.04
CA LEU A 180 -36.95 7.61 24.94
C LEU A 180 -38.46 7.88 24.85
N GLN A 181 -39.21 7.06 24.11
CA GLN A 181 -40.67 7.18 24.03
C GLN A 181 -41.35 6.81 25.36
N GLN A 182 -40.91 5.73 26.02
CA GLN A 182 -41.39 5.36 27.36
C GLN A 182 -41.09 6.48 28.39
N SER A 183 -39.91 7.09 28.31
CA SER A 183 -39.52 8.23 29.15
C SER A 183 -40.39 9.46 28.89
N ARG A 184 -40.67 9.80 27.62
CA ARG A 184 -41.62 10.87 27.24
C ARG A 184 -43.01 10.63 27.82
N ILE A 185 -43.60 9.44 27.58
CA ILE A 185 -44.91 9.05 28.11
C ILE A 185 -44.95 9.15 29.65
N ARG A 186 -43.85 8.77 30.32
CA ARG A 186 -43.72 8.91 31.78
C ARG A 186 -43.64 10.38 32.24
N ILE A 187 -42.92 11.23 31.51
CA ILE A 187 -42.83 12.68 31.77
C ILE A 187 -44.20 13.33 31.57
N ASP A 188 -44.92 12.99 30.50
CA ASP A 188 -46.27 13.51 30.22
C ASP A 188 -47.27 13.07 31.29
N SER A 189 -47.21 11.80 31.71
CA SER A 189 -48.04 11.27 32.81
C SER A 189 -47.76 11.97 34.15
N LEU A 190 -46.49 12.16 34.51
CA LEU A 190 -46.11 12.90 35.72
C LEU A 190 -46.48 14.38 35.64
N SER A 191 -46.38 14.99 34.45
CA SER A 191 -46.79 16.38 34.22
C SER A 191 -48.30 16.57 34.33
N ALA A 192 -49.09 15.59 33.87
CA ALA A 192 -50.54 15.55 34.07
C ALA A 192 -50.90 15.41 35.55
N GLN A 193 -50.21 14.54 36.30
CA GLN A 193 -50.38 14.40 37.76
C GLN A 193 -49.99 15.69 38.51
N LEU A 194 -48.88 16.34 38.13
CA LEU A 194 -48.49 17.64 38.70
C LEU A 194 -49.54 18.72 38.40
N SER A 195 -50.06 18.79 37.18
CA SER A 195 -51.15 19.73 36.83
C SER A 195 -52.43 19.45 37.63
N GLN A 196 -52.76 18.17 37.87
CA GLN A 196 -53.90 17.77 38.70
C GLN A 196 -53.69 18.17 40.17
N LEU A 197 -52.49 17.95 40.72
CA LEU A 197 -52.13 18.35 42.09
C LEU A 197 -52.09 19.88 42.25
N GLN A 198 -51.58 20.62 41.27
CA GLN A 198 -51.63 22.09 41.24
C GLN A 198 -53.08 22.61 41.22
N LYS A 199 -53.96 22.01 40.41
CA LYS A 199 -55.39 22.33 40.39
C LYS A 199 -56.07 22.00 41.73
N GLN A 200 -55.71 20.89 42.38
CA GLN A 200 -56.20 20.55 43.72
C GLN A 200 -55.68 21.52 44.79
N LEU A 201 -54.41 21.94 44.72
CA LEU A 201 -53.82 22.94 45.61
C LEU A 201 -54.55 24.27 45.48
N ALA A 202 -54.69 24.81 44.26
CA ALA A 202 -55.42 26.05 44.00
C ALA A 202 -56.89 25.98 44.47
N ALA A 203 -57.56 24.84 44.27
CA ALA A 203 -58.93 24.62 44.76
C ALA A 203 -59.02 24.46 46.29
N LYS A 204 -57.93 24.07 46.97
CA LYS A 204 -57.84 24.04 48.44
C LYS A 204 -57.51 25.41 49.00
N GLU A 205 -56.61 26.18 48.37
CA GLU A 205 -56.33 27.56 48.74
C GLU A 205 -57.55 28.47 48.53
N ALA A 206 -58.30 28.31 47.43
CA ALA A 206 -59.55 29.04 47.21
C ALA A 206 -60.53 28.79 48.37
N LYS A 207 -60.71 27.52 48.76
CA LYS A 207 -61.56 27.14 49.91
C LYS A 207 -61.03 27.64 51.25
N LEU A 208 -59.71 27.78 51.42
CA LEU A 208 -59.13 28.43 52.61
C LEU A 208 -59.47 29.92 52.61
N ARG A 209 -59.28 30.63 51.49
CA ARG A 209 -59.66 32.04 51.36
C ARG A 209 -61.15 32.25 51.60
N ASP A 210 -62.03 31.41 51.04
CA ASP A 210 -63.48 31.44 51.28
C ASP A 210 -63.85 31.28 52.77
N LEU A 211 -63.11 30.42 53.50
CA LEU A 211 -63.29 30.18 54.93
C LEU A 211 -62.70 31.29 55.81
N GLU A 212 -61.56 31.88 55.41
CA GLU A 212 -60.98 33.05 56.06
C GLU A 212 -61.90 34.27 55.92
N ASP A 213 -62.46 34.46 54.72
CA ASP A 213 -63.47 35.47 54.40
C ASP A 213 -64.79 35.26 55.18
N SER A 214 -65.28 34.02 55.29
CA SER A 214 -66.52 33.74 56.04
C SER A 214 -66.32 33.96 57.54
N LEU A 215 -65.18 33.54 58.09
CA LEU A 215 -64.79 33.77 59.48
C LEU A 215 -64.51 35.25 59.77
N ALA A 216 -64.00 36.02 58.79
CA ALA A 216 -63.89 37.47 58.90
C ALA A 216 -65.28 38.15 58.95
N ARG A 217 -66.20 37.73 58.07
CA ARG A 217 -67.60 38.21 58.08
C ARG A 217 -68.31 37.87 59.40
N GLU A 218 -68.13 36.66 59.93
CA GLU A 218 -68.70 36.22 61.22
C GLU A 218 -68.11 36.99 62.41
N ARG A 219 -66.80 37.28 62.40
CA ARG A 219 -66.17 38.15 63.40
C ARG A 219 -66.72 39.58 63.33
N ASP A 220 -66.97 40.10 62.13
CA ASP A 220 -67.50 41.45 61.95
C ASP A 220 -69.01 41.58 62.26
N THR A 221 -69.82 40.56 61.99
CA THR A 221 -71.21 40.53 62.48
C THR A 221 -71.24 40.41 64.01
N SER A 222 -70.38 39.57 64.59
CA SER A 222 -70.24 39.45 66.05
C SER A 222 -69.78 40.76 66.69
N ARG A 223 -68.82 41.47 66.10
CA ARG A 223 -68.39 42.82 66.53
C ARG A 223 -69.52 43.85 66.45
N ARG A 224 -70.31 43.85 65.38
CA ARG A 224 -71.44 44.77 65.22
C ARG A 224 -72.52 44.49 66.27
N LEU A 225 -72.86 43.23 66.50
CA LEU A 225 -73.82 42.83 67.55
C LEU A 225 -73.31 43.18 68.95
N LEU A 226 -72.01 42.99 69.23
CA LEU A 226 -71.41 43.44 70.50
C LEU A 226 -71.49 44.95 70.65
N ALA A 227 -71.13 45.74 69.63
CA ALA A 227 -71.22 47.19 69.67
C ALA A 227 -72.68 47.70 69.80
N GLU A 228 -73.65 47.01 69.21
CA GLU A 228 -75.08 47.26 69.37
C GLU A 228 -75.53 46.98 70.81
N LYS A 229 -75.08 45.88 71.42
CA LYS A 229 -75.38 45.58 72.84
C LYS A 229 -74.63 46.47 73.82
N GLU A 230 -73.41 46.92 73.51
CA GLU A 230 -72.71 47.95 74.26
C GLU A 230 -73.45 49.29 74.18
N ARG A 231 -74.02 49.65 73.01
CA ARG A 231 -74.89 50.81 72.85
C ARG A 231 -76.18 50.66 73.65
N GLU A 232 -76.89 49.54 73.58
CA GLU A 232 -78.09 49.28 74.38
C GLU A 232 -77.79 49.42 75.89
N MET A 233 -76.66 48.85 76.34
CA MET A 233 -76.21 48.98 77.73
C MET A 233 -75.83 50.42 78.09
N ALA A 234 -75.26 51.20 77.17
CA ALA A 234 -74.99 52.62 77.38
C ALA A 234 -76.28 53.45 77.43
N GLU A 235 -77.26 53.19 76.57
CA GLU A 235 -78.59 53.81 76.63
C GLU A 235 -79.33 53.48 77.92
N MET A 236 -79.30 52.22 78.36
CA MET A 236 -79.92 51.81 79.62
C MET A 236 -79.22 52.43 80.84
N ARG A 237 -77.88 52.57 80.81
CA ARG A 237 -77.14 53.34 81.83
C ARG A 237 -77.48 54.83 81.79
N ALA A 238 -77.65 55.42 80.61
CA ALA A 238 -78.04 56.82 80.47
C ALA A 238 -79.46 57.07 80.98
N ARG A 239 -80.42 56.19 80.66
CA ARG A 239 -81.79 56.22 81.23
C ARG A 239 -81.78 56.05 82.76
N MET A 240 -80.95 55.15 83.28
CA MET A 240 -80.81 54.95 84.73
C MET A 240 -80.17 56.16 85.41
N GLN A 241 -79.18 56.81 84.79
CA GLN A 241 -78.59 58.04 85.29
C GLN A 241 -79.59 59.19 85.24
N GLN A 242 -80.31 59.37 84.13
CA GLN A 242 -81.40 60.35 84.01
C GLN A 242 -82.45 60.14 85.12
N GLN A 243 -82.85 58.90 85.40
CA GLN A 243 -83.76 58.61 86.52
C GLN A 243 -83.14 58.97 87.88
N LEU A 244 -81.85 58.73 88.11
CA LEU A 244 -81.16 59.16 89.34
C LEU A 244 -81.08 60.69 89.45
N ASP A 245 -80.88 61.39 88.33
CA ASP A 245 -80.84 62.85 88.26
C ASP A 245 -82.25 63.44 88.48
N GLU A 246 -83.30 62.85 87.89
CA GLU A 246 -84.72 63.17 88.14
C GLU A 246 -85.12 62.89 89.61
N TYR A 247 -84.63 61.80 90.21
CA TYR A 247 -84.82 61.53 91.65
C TYR A 247 -84.05 62.51 92.53
N GLN A 248 -82.88 63.00 92.09
CA GLN A 248 -82.11 64.02 92.80
C GLN A 248 -82.78 65.40 92.69
N GLU A 249 -83.26 65.79 91.52
CA GLU A 249 -84.05 67.02 91.34
C GLU A 249 -85.36 66.96 92.15
N LEU A 250 -86.05 65.81 92.17
CA LEU A 250 -87.22 65.61 93.04
C LEU A 250 -86.85 65.63 94.53
N LEU A 251 -85.66 65.13 94.92
CA LEU A 251 -85.14 65.24 96.28
C LEU A 251 -84.79 66.69 96.64
N ASP A 252 -84.23 67.46 95.72
CA ASP A 252 -83.88 68.86 95.92
C ASP A 252 -85.12 69.76 95.95
N ILE A 253 -86.15 69.46 95.14
CA ILE A 253 -87.50 70.04 95.28
C ILE A 253 -88.10 69.64 96.63
N LYS A 254 -87.94 68.39 97.08
CA LYS A 254 -88.42 67.94 98.39
C LYS A 254 -87.67 68.60 99.55
N LEU A 255 -86.38 68.91 99.39
CA LEU A 255 -85.57 69.67 100.35
C LEU A 255 -85.93 71.17 100.33
N ALA A 256 -86.27 71.73 99.17
CA ALA A 256 -86.83 73.08 99.08
C ALA A 256 -88.20 73.15 99.77
N LEU A 257 -89.07 72.16 99.58
CA LEU A 257 -90.35 72.04 100.29
C LEU A 257 -90.15 71.76 101.79
N ASP A 258 -89.16 70.97 102.21
CA ASP A 258 -88.77 70.84 103.62
C ASP A 258 -88.28 72.18 104.18
N MET A 259 -87.55 72.98 103.39
CA MET A 259 -87.07 74.31 103.78
C MET A 259 -88.18 75.35 103.82
N GLU A 260 -89.19 75.28 102.96
CA GLU A 260 -90.41 76.07 103.04
C GLU A 260 -91.25 75.65 104.24
N ILE A 261 -91.45 74.34 104.46
CA ILE A 261 -92.10 73.80 105.67
C ILE A 261 -91.29 74.19 106.92
N HIS A 262 -89.96 74.23 106.88
CA HIS A 262 -89.13 74.70 107.99
C HIS A 262 -89.12 76.23 108.11
N ALA A 263 -89.41 77.00 107.05
CA ALA A 263 -89.60 78.44 107.10
C ALA A 263 -90.98 78.81 107.68
N TYR A 264 -92.04 78.09 107.29
CA TYR A 264 -93.35 78.17 107.92
C TYR A 264 -93.28 77.72 109.38
N ARG A 265 -92.59 76.61 109.68
CA ARG A 265 -92.28 76.23 111.06
C ARG A 265 -91.42 77.25 111.75
N LYS A 266 -90.48 77.96 111.12
CA LYS A 266 -89.73 79.05 111.75
C LYS A 266 -90.58 80.28 112.06
N LEU A 267 -91.58 80.54 111.23
CA LEU A 267 -92.56 81.59 111.48
C LEU A 267 -93.45 81.23 112.69
N LEU A 268 -93.77 79.93 112.86
CA LEU A 268 -94.43 79.41 114.07
C LEU A 268 -93.47 79.28 115.27
N GLU A 269 -92.21 78.89 115.09
CA GLU A 269 -91.19 78.75 116.15
C GLU A 269 -90.80 80.13 116.71
N GLY A 270 -91.01 81.22 115.95
CA GLY A 270 -91.00 82.59 116.47
C GLY A 270 -92.18 82.94 117.40
N GLU A 271 -93.27 82.15 117.38
CA GLU A 271 -94.38 82.21 118.34
C GLU A 271 -94.28 81.09 119.41
N GLU A 272 -93.60 79.99 119.08
CA GLU A 272 -93.41 78.79 119.90
C GLU A 272 -92.03 78.69 120.58
N GLU A 273 -91.21 79.75 120.56
CA GLU A 273 -89.98 79.88 121.38
C GLU A 273 -90.26 79.84 122.92
N ARG A 274 -91.54 79.72 123.29
CA ARG A 274 -92.05 79.32 124.62
C ARG A 274 -91.86 77.82 124.96
N LEU A 275 -91.69 76.92 123.98
CA LEU A 275 -91.72 75.46 124.17
C LEU A 275 -90.50 74.78 123.55
N ARG A 276 -89.36 74.90 124.24
CA ARG A 276 -88.11 74.20 123.94
C ARG A 276 -88.30 72.68 123.79
N LEU A 277 -87.74 72.07 122.75
CA LEU A 277 -87.02 70.78 122.82
C LEU A 277 -86.20 70.51 121.53
N SER A 278 -85.08 69.79 121.69
CA SER A 278 -84.13 69.33 120.65
C SER A 278 -83.92 67.80 120.88
N PRO A 279 -82.91 67.05 120.35
CA PRO A 279 -81.99 67.25 119.20
C PRO A 279 -81.71 65.99 118.31
N SER A 280 -81.29 66.19 117.04
CA SER A 280 -80.14 65.49 116.38
C SER A 280 -80.20 63.92 116.14
N PRO A 281 -79.10 63.15 115.81
CA PRO A 281 -78.69 62.83 114.41
C PRO A 281 -78.23 61.37 114.08
N THR A 282 -77.70 61.18 112.84
CA THR A 282 -76.69 60.14 112.39
C THR A 282 -77.20 58.68 112.18
N SER A 283 -76.62 57.69 111.45
CA SER A 283 -75.30 57.35 110.80
C SER A 283 -75.51 56.16 109.78
N GLN A 284 -74.63 55.45 109.01
CA GLN A 284 -73.17 55.36 108.70
C GLN A 284 -72.86 54.35 107.51
N ARG A 285 -71.78 54.54 106.71
CA ARG A 285 -70.87 53.50 106.05
C ARG A 285 -71.41 52.56 104.90
N THR A 286 -70.64 51.83 104.03
CA THR A 286 -69.18 51.65 103.71
C THR A 286 -68.85 51.03 102.29
N ARG A 287 -67.69 51.41 101.68
CA ARG A 287 -66.62 50.68 100.85
C ARG A 287 -66.89 49.29 100.17
N GLY A 288 -66.28 48.85 99.03
CA GLY A 288 -65.40 49.44 97.96
C GLY A 288 -64.30 48.50 97.33
N ARG A 289 -63.82 48.75 96.06
CA ARG A 289 -62.53 48.30 95.36
C ARG A 289 -62.39 46.83 94.78
N ALA A 290 -61.54 46.44 93.77
CA ALA A 290 -60.81 47.06 92.60
C ALA A 290 -60.05 46.04 91.62
N SER A 291 -59.42 46.54 90.50
CA SER A 291 -58.28 45.98 89.66
C SER A 291 -58.55 44.95 88.50
N SER A 292 -57.73 44.62 87.46
CA SER A 292 -56.29 44.87 86.98
C SER A 292 -56.04 44.55 85.44
N HIS A 293 -54.84 44.78 84.79
CA HIS A 293 -54.49 44.41 83.35
C HIS A 293 -52.97 44.29 82.90
N SER A 294 -52.62 43.70 81.70
CA SER A 294 -51.27 43.56 80.99
C SER A 294 -51.43 43.03 79.49
N SER A 295 -50.58 43.06 78.41
CA SER A 295 -49.17 43.43 77.94
C SER A 295 -48.10 42.28 77.74
N GLN A 296 -47.11 42.17 76.77
CA GLN A 296 -46.78 42.76 75.41
C GLN A 296 -45.46 42.19 74.69
N THR A 297 -45.26 42.31 73.33
CA THR A 297 -43.97 42.29 72.46
C THR A 297 -43.09 40.99 72.22
N GLN A 298 -42.10 40.80 71.28
CA GLN A 298 -41.84 41.07 69.79
C GLN A 298 -40.45 40.53 69.23
N GLY A 299 -40.20 40.40 67.88
CA GLY A 299 -38.85 40.25 67.18
C GLY A 299 -38.73 39.18 66.01
N ALA A 300 -37.66 38.96 65.17
CA ALA A 300 -36.54 39.76 64.54
C ALA A 300 -35.62 38.94 63.51
N GLY A 301 -34.92 39.54 62.50
CA GLY A 301 -33.82 38.93 61.62
C GLY A 301 -33.77 39.36 60.10
N SER A 302 -32.83 39.02 59.15
CA SER A 302 -31.37 38.60 59.10
C SER A 302 -30.75 38.47 57.63
N VAL A 303 -29.41 38.24 57.46
CA VAL A 303 -28.58 37.64 56.31
C VAL A 303 -27.92 38.42 55.09
N THR A 304 -26.56 38.54 55.14
CA THR A 304 -25.38 38.45 54.16
C THR A 304 -25.30 38.87 52.64
N LYS A 305 -24.20 38.49 51.93
CA LYS A 305 -23.52 39.17 50.76
C LYS A 305 -22.44 38.28 50.03
N LYS A 306 -22.27 38.31 48.68
CA LYS A 306 -21.08 37.72 47.95
C LYS A 306 -20.78 38.27 46.51
N ARG A 307 -19.90 37.61 45.71
CA ARG A 307 -18.91 38.23 44.77
C ARG A 307 -18.76 37.59 43.35
N LYS A 308 -18.05 38.32 42.45
CA LYS A 308 -17.65 38.03 41.04
C LYS A 308 -16.65 36.86 40.85
N LEU A 309 -16.67 36.23 39.67
CA LEU A 309 -15.54 35.54 39.02
C LEU A 309 -15.54 35.80 37.49
N GLU A 310 -14.47 35.45 36.77
CA GLU A 310 -14.21 35.72 35.35
C GLU A 310 -13.35 34.57 34.76
N SER A 311 -13.39 34.31 33.44
CA SER A 311 -12.73 33.14 32.82
C SER A 311 -12.08 33.44 31.47
N THR A 312 -10.85 32.97 31.27
CA THR A 312 -10.04 33.12 30.05
C THR A 312 -10.29 31.97 29.06
N SER A 313 -10.10 32.20 27.76
CA SER A 313 -10.25 31.22 26.69
C SER A 313 -8.90 30.59 26.25
N GLU A 314 -8.93 29.32 25.83
CA GLU A 314 -7.79 28.60 25.24
C GLU A 314 -8.22 27.88 23.95
N SER A 315 -7.49 28.10 22.85
CA SER A 315 -7.75 27.46 21.55
C SER A 315 -7.20 26.03 21.50
N ARG A 316 -8.02 25.06 21.07
CA ARG A 316 -7.67 23.62 21.09
C ARG A 316 -7.49 23.05 19.67
N SER A 317 -6.25 22.87 19.21
CA SER A 317 -5.97 22.13 17.98
C SER A 317 -6.12 20.61 18.19
N SER A 318 -6.53 19.87 17.15
CA SER A 318 -6.65 18.40 17.19
C SER A 318 -5.78 17.72 16.14
N PHE A 319 -5.41 16.45 16.37
CA PHE A 319 -4.67 15.63 15.42
C PHE A 319 -5.43 14.33 15.11
N SER A 320 -5.68 14.10 13.82
CA SER A 320 -6.08 12.79 13.31
C SER A 320 -4.85 11.89 13.16
N GLN A 321 -4.97 10.61 13.52
CA GLN A 321 -3.84 9.70 13.64
C GLN A 321 -4.14 8.33 13.03
N HIS A 322 -3.24 7.82 12.19
CA HIS A 322 -3.36 6.53 11.52
C HIS A 322 -2.06 5.74 11.67
N ALA A 323 -2.15 4.48 12.10
CA ALA A 323 -0.99 3.60 12.27
C ALA A 323 -1.19 2.27 11.51
N ARG A 324 -0.10 1.73 10.96
CA ARG A 324 -0.06 0.40 10.33
C ARG A 324 1.18 -0.33 10.80
N THR A 325 1.12 -1.65 10.93
CA THR A 325 2.26 -2.49 11.32
C THR A 325 2.07 -3.86 10.71
N SER A 326 3.09 -4.34 10.01
CA SER A 326 3.13 -5.65 9.34
C SER A 326 4.18 -6.60 9.91
N GLY A 327 5.11 -6.08 10.72
CA GLY A 327 6.11 -6.88 11.45
C GLY A 327 5.93 -6.84 12.98
N ARG A 328 6.93 -7.35 13.71
CA ARG A 328 6.91 -7.44 15.18
C ARG A 328 6.94 -6.08 15.90
N VAL A 329 7.47 -5.04 15.25
CA VAL A 329 7.76 -3.73 15.86
C VAL A 329 6.88 -2.65 15.26
N ALA A 330 6.17 -1.92 16.12
CA ALA A 330 5.28 -0.82 15.75
C ALA A 330 5.90 0.53 16.09
N VAL A 331 5.55 1.57 15.31
CA VAL A 331 5.79 2.97 15.69
C VAL A 331 4.75 3.34 16.76
N GLU A 332 5.14 3.29 18.03
CA GLU A 332 4.26 3.42 19.19
C GLU A 332 3.80 4.86 19.44
N GLU A 333 4.71 5.83 19.26
CA GLU A 333 4.48 7.25 19.52
C GLU A 333 5.45 8.06 18.66
N VAL A 334 5.06 9.28 18.27
CA VAL A 334 5.98 10.25 17.69
C VAL A 334 5.60 11.61 18.21
N ASP A 335 6.61 12.35 18.67
CA ASP A 335 6.45 13.70 19.21
C ASP A 335 6.04 14.70 18.13
N GLU A 336 5.13 15.62 18.48
CA GLU A 336 4.57 16.63 17.56
C GLU A 336 5.54 17.81 17.32
N GLU A 337 6.42 18.08 18.30
CA GLU A 337 7.48 19.10 18.23
C GLU A 337 8.80 18.54 17.65
N GLY A 338 8.83 17.24 17.33
CA GLY A 338 9.97 16.56 16.73
C GLY A 338 11.06 16.11 17.72
N LYS A 339 10.78 16.04 19.03
CA LYS A 339 11.76 15.64 20.05
C LYS A 339 12.18 14.17 19.93
N PHE A 340 11.26 13.25 19.65
CA PHE A 340 11.56 11.81 19.55
C PHE A 340 10.60 11.01 18.64
N VAL A 341 11.05 9.82 18.25
CA VAL A 341 10.24 8.71 17.72
C VAL A 341 10.34 7.53 18.69
N ARG A 342 9.22 6.90 19.06
CA ARG A 342 9.20 5.72 19.95
C ARG A 342 8.71 4.49 19.20
N LEU A 343 9.42 3.38 19.33
CA LEU A 343 9.07 2.07 18.77
C LEU A 343 8.84 1.05 19.90
N ARG A 344 7.89 0.14 19.71
CA ARG A 344 7.68 -1.02 20.60
C ARG A 344 7.67 -2.33 19.83
N ASN A 345 8.42 -3.32 20.30
CA ASN A 345 8.21 -4.72 19.92
C ASN A 345 6.92 -5.24 20.58
N LYS A 346 5.90 -5.53 19.77
CA LYS A 346 4.60 -6.04 20.22
C LYS A 346 4.54 -7.57 20.26
N SER A 347 5.62 -8.26 19.89
CA SER A 347 5.71 -9.72 19.93
C SER A 347 6.39 -10.23 21.21
N ASN A 348 6.22 -11.53 21.43
CA ASN A 348 6.81 -12.33 22.51
C ASN A 348 8.24 -12.81 22.22
N GLU A 349 8.87 -12.37 21.13
CA GLU A 349 10.23 -12.78 20.73
C GLU A 349 11.10 -11.56 20.39
N ASP A 350 12.42 -11.67 20.54
CA ASP A 350 13.37 -10.60 20.29
C ASP A 350 13.51 -10.31 18.77
N GLN A 351 13.43 -9.04 18.37
CA GLN A 351 13.60 -8.60 16.98
C GLN A 351 14.99 -7.96 16.79
N SER A 352 15.86 -8.61 16.02
CA SER A 352 17.06 -7.96 15.48
C SER A 352 16.65 -6.87 14.49
N MET A 353 17.14 -5.64 14.68
CA MET A 353 16.86 -4.47 13.83
C MET A 353 18.15 -3.89 13.22
N GLY A 354 19.19 -4.73 13.09
CA GLY A 354 20.50 -4.32 12.59
C GLY A 354 20.40 -3.60 11.23
N ASN A 355 20.91 -2.37 11.17
CA ASN A 355 20.88 -1.50 9.98
C ASN A 355 19.48 -1.04 9.49
N TRP A 356 18.39 -1.35 10.19
CA TRP A 356 17.04 -0.86 9.87
C TRP A 356 16.99 0.67 9.91
N GLN A 357 16.02 1.28 9.23
CA GLN A 357 15.89 2.74 9.14
C GLN A 357 14.55 3.24 9.68
N ILE A 358 14.58 4.44 10.26
CA ILE A 358 13.36 5.24 10.48
C ILE A 358 13.40 6.38 9.47
N LYS A 359 12.38 6.47 8.62
CA LYS A 359 12.19 7.55 7.64
C LYS A 359 11.04 8.45 8.07
N ARG A 360 11.23 9.76 8.09
CA ARG A 360 10.28 10.76 8.59
C ARG A 360 10.11 11.88 7.56
N GLN A 361 8.88 12.05 7.09
CA GLN A 361 8.46 13.08 6.15
C GLN A 361 7.52 14.07 6.86
N ASN A 362 7.81 15.37 6.77
CA ASN A 362 7.03 16.44 7.41
C ASN A 362 6.53 17.39 6.31
N GLY A 363 5.28 17.24 5.86
CA GLY A 363 4.81 17.92 4.64
C GLY A 363 5.78 17.70 3.48
N ASP A 364 6.30 18.80 2.93
CA ASP A 364 7.24 18.82 1.81
C ASP A 364 8.72 18.99 2.24
N ASP A 365 9.04 18.92 3.54
CA ASP A 365 10.41 19.00 4.07
C ASP A 365 11.32 17.87 3.53
N PRO A 366 12.66 18.05 3.53
CA PRO A 366 13.60 16.98 3.22
C PRO A 366 13.44 15.74 4.12
N LEU A 367 13.39 14.56 3.50
CA LEU A 367 13.15 13.28 4.17
C LEU A 367 14.25 12.92 5.19
N LEU A 368 13.91 13.01 6.47
CA LEU A 368 14.81 12.66 7.58
C LEU A 368 14.95 11.14 7.69
N THR A 369 16.19 10.64 7.77
CA THR A 369 16.49 9.19 7.85
C THR A 369 17.50 8.87 8.96
N TYR A 370 17.03 8.19 10.00
CA TYR A 370 17.86 7.54 11.02
C TYR A 370 18.18 6.09 10.62
N ARG A 371 19.32 5.55 11.07
CA ARG A 371 19.69 4.12 10.92
C ARG A 371 20.09 3.52 12.27
N PHE A 372 19.55 2.34 12.59
CA PHE A 372 19.93 1.57 13.77
C PHE A 372 21.35 0.98 13.67
N PRO A 373 22.10 0.87 14.79
CA PRO A 373 23.40 0.20 14.82
C PRO A 373 23.34 -1.25 14.29
N PRO A 374 24.41 -1.77 13.65
CA PRO A 374 24.39 -3.08 12.97
C PRO A 374 24.03 -4.29 13.85
N LYS A 375 24.17 -4.17 15.18
CA LYS A 375 23.90 -5.24 16.17
C LYS A 375 22.76 -4.89 17.13
N PHE A 376 21.89 -3.92 16.79
CA PHE A 376 20.77 -3.53 17.65
C PHE A 376 19.65 -4.58 17.62
N THR A 377 19.21 -5.02 18.79
CA THR A 377 18.10 -5.96 19.00
C THR A 377 17.12 -5.36 19.99
N LEU A 378 15.83 -5.35 19.64
CA LEU A 378 14.73 -4.89 20.50
C LEU A 378 14.01 -6.11 21.09
N LYS A 379 14.10 -6.29 22.41
CA LYS A 379 13.57 -7.49 23.07
C LYS A 379 12.06 -7.61 23.00
N ALA A 380 11.53 -8.81 23.25
CA ALA A 380 10.09 -9.05 23.43
C ALA A 380 9.45 -8.00 24.35
N GLY A 381 8.33 -7.41 23.93
CA GLY A 381 7.62 -6.34 24.66
C GLY A 381 8.34 -4.98 24.80
N GLN A 382 9.63 -4.89 24.44
CA GLN A 382 10.50 -3.76 24.76
C GLN A 382 10.19 -2.51 23.91
N VAL A 383 10.42 -1.35 24.53
CA VAL A 383 10.34 -0.03 23.94
C VAL A 383 11.75 0.52 23.68
N VAL A 384 11.93 1.23 22.56
CA VAL A 384 13.06 2.11 22.31
C VAL A 384 12.57 3.50 21.89
N THR A 385 13.13 4.53 22.52
CA THR A 385 12.93 5.94 22.14
C THR A 385 14.18 6.44 21.41
N ILE A 386 13.98 7.04 20.24
CA ILE A 386 15.03 7.63 19.42
C ILE A 386 14.86 9.14 19.47
N TRP A 387 15.64 9.77 20.33
CA TRP A 387 15.65 11.21 20.59
C TRP A 387 16.47 11.95 19.54
N ALA A 388 16.04 13.14 19.14
CA ALA A 388 16.87 14.08 18.40
C ALA A 388 17.90 14.74 19.34
N SER A 389 19.03 15.25 18.83
CA SER A 389 20.08 15.82 19.69
C SER A 389 19.63 17.06 20.48
N GLY A 390 18.71 17.85 19.92
CA GLY A 390 18.14 19.04 20.58
C GLY A 390 17.16 18.74 21.70
N ALA A 391 16.73 17.48 21.88
CA ALA A 391 15.80 17.09 22.94
C ALA A 391 16.45 16.93 24.33
N GLY A 392 17.78 17.07 24.44
CA GLY A 392 18.51 17.03 25.72
C GLY A 392 18.59 15.65 26.40
N ALA A 393 18.08 14.59 25.77
CA ALA A 393 18.03 13.25 26.35
C ALA A 393 19.42 12.59 26.46
N THR A 394 19.61 11.76 27.49
CA THR A 394 20.84 10.99 27.70
C THR A 394 20.84 9.71 26.88
N HIS A 395 21.96 9.42 26.20
CA HIS A 395 22.08 8.23 25.37
C HIS A 395 22.34 6.96 26.21
N SER A 396 21.30 6.15 26.39
CA SER A 396 21.31 4.91 27.19
C SER A 396 20.78 3.72 26.38
N PRO A 397 21.59 3.11 25.49
CA PRO A 397 21.18 1.90 24.78
C PRO A 397 20.87 0.73 25.74
N PRO A 398 19.90 -0.14 25.42
CA PRO A 398 19.12 -0.17 24.19
C PRO A 398 17.82 0.66 24.22
N THR A 399 17.42 1.24 25.34
CA THR A 399 16.12 1.95 25.46
C THR A 399 16.15 3.35 24.88
N ASP A 400 17.27 4.07 24.99
CA ASP A 400 17.34 5.50 24.67
C ASP A 400 18.49 5.80 23.71
N LEU A 401 18.15 5.93 22.44
CA LEU A 401 19.08 6.23 21.35
C LEU A 401 19.02 7.73 21.05
N VAL A 402 20.18 8.39 20.94
CA VAL A 402 20.24 9.81 20.57
C VAL A 402 20.80 9.93 19.16
N TRP A 403 20.02 10.50 18.24
CA TRP A 403 20.44 10.78 16.87
C TRP A 403 21.32 12.03 16.84
N LYS A 404 22.59 11.88 17.26
CA LYS A 404 23.57 12.97 17.43
C LYS A 404 23.79 13.86 16.19
N ALA A 405 23.42 13.40 15.00
CA ALA A 405 23.59 14.13 13.74
C ALA A 405 22.42 15.05 13.37
N GLN A 406 21.30 15.02 14.10
CA GLN A 406 20.08 15.75 13.75
C GLN A 406 19.41 16.38 14.98
N ASN A 407 19.16 17.70 14.91
CA ASN A 407 18.68 18.47 16.07
C ASN A 407 17.18 18.26 16.38
N THR A 408 16.37 17.93 15.37
CA THR A 408 14.92 17.63 15.52
C THR A 408 14.46 16.63 14.45
N TRP A 409 13.45 15.80 14.78
CA TRP A 409 12.66 15.00 13.81
C TRP A 409 11.69 15.85 12.99
N GLY A 410 11.60 17.14 13.29
CA GLY A 410 10.74 18.13 12.62
C GLY A 410 9.26 18.01 12.99
N CYS A 411 8.62 19.18 12.94
CA CYS A 411 7.24 19.46 13.29
C CYS A 411 6.45 19.97 12.07
N GLY A 412 5.12 19.92 12.11
CA GLY A 412 4.30 20.36 10.99
C GLY A 412 2.90 19.73 10.97
N ASN A 413 2.08 20.13 10.00
CA ASN A 413 0.66 19.75 9.95
C ASN A 413 0.39 18.36 9.35
N SER A 414 1.37 17.73 8.69
CA SER A 414 1.25 16.37 8.13
C SER A 414 2.57 15.65 8.35
N LEU A 415 2.55 14.60 9.18
CA LEU A 415 3.75 13.98 9.75
C LEU A 415 3.71 12.47 9.51
N ARG A 416 4.56 11.93 8.64
CA ARG A 416 4.63 10.49 8.33
C ARG A 416 5.96 9.89 8.79
N THR A 417 5.90 8.99 9.76
CA THR A 417 7.03 8.16 10.20
C THR A 417 6.86 6.74 9.67
N ALA A 418 7.91 6.17 9.10
CA ALA A 418 7.97 4.79 8.61
C ALA A 418 9.20 4.08 9.18
N LEU A 419 9.03 2.81 9.56
CA LEU A 419 10.08 1.88 9.94
C LEU A 419 10.35 0.95 8.75
N ILE A 420 11.58 1.01 8.24
CA ILE A 420 12.06 0.25 7.09
C ILE A 420 13.04 -0.81 7.58
N ASN A 421 12.86 -2.06 7.14
CA ASN A 421 13.75 -3.16 7.49
C ASN A 421 15.05 -3.15 6.67
N SER A 422 15.90 -4.18 6.85
CA SER A 422 17.17 -4.34 6.14
C SER A 422 17.02 -4.69 4.64
N THR A 423 15.87 -5.19 4.19
CA THR A 423 15.55 -5.48 2.78
C THR A 423 14.94 -4.28 2.04
N GLY A 424 14.55 -3.22 2.77
CA GLY A 424 13.98 -1.99 2.20
C GLY A 424 12.46 -1.86 2.30
N GLU A 425 11.79 -2.83 2.95
CA GLU A 425 10.34 -2.90 3.08
C GLU A 425 9.83 -2.11 4.29
N GLU A 426 8.66 -1.49 4.16
CA GLU A 426 8.01 -0.75 5.25
C GLU A 426 7.25 -1.71 6.18
N VAL A 427 7.86 -2.05 7.32
CA VAL A 427 7.29 -2.98 8.30
C VAL A 427 6.36 -2.32 9.31
N ALA A 428 6.42 -0.99 9.46
CA ALA A 428 5.43 -0.20 10.21
C ALA A 428 5.42 1.26 9.76
N MET A 429 4.28 1.95 9.95
CA MET A 429 4.18 3.39 9.76
C MET A 429 3.17 4.03 10.72
N ARG A 430 3.34 5.34 10.97
CA ARG A 430 2.38 6.21 11.64
C ARG A 430 2.28 7.53 10.88
N LYS A 431 1.05 7.99 10.61
CA LYS A 431 0.76 9.32 10.08
C LYS A 431 -0.05 10.11 11.12
N LEU A 432 0.36 11.33 11.41
CA LEU A 432 -0.44 12.35 12.11
C LEU A 432 -0.80 13.44 11.09
N VAL A 433 -2.01 13.99 11.19
CA VAL A 433 -2.48 15.14 10.41
C VAL A 433 -3.20 16.10 11.35
N ARG A 434 -2.79 17.38 11.39
CA ARG A 434 -3.39 18.40 12.24
C ARG A 434 -4.68 18.92 11.61
N SER A 435 -5.78 18.85 12.35
CA SER A 435 -7.03 19.52 12.03
C SER A 435 -7.12 20.79 12.87
N VAL A 436 -7.02 21.94 12.19
CA VAL A 436 -7.37 23.24 12.76
C VAL A 436 -8.88 23.41 12.56
N THR A 437 -9.63 23.31 13.64
CA THR A 437 -11.03 23.77 13.64
C THR A 437 -10.98 25.27 13.84
N VAL A 438 -11.20 26.03 12.78
CA VAL A 438 -11.57 27.44 12.93
C VAL A 438 -12.97 27.44 13.52
N VAL A 439 -13.15 28.12 14.65
CA VAL A 439 -14.48 28.57 15.06
C VAL A 439 -14.66 29.89 14.37
N GLU A 440 -15.39 29.87 13.26
CA GLU A 440 -15.92 31.09 12.65
C GLU A 440 -17.13 31.44 13.53
N ASP A 441 -17.02 32.54 14.28
CA ASP A 441 -18.16 33.10 14.98
C ASP A 441 -19.04 33.77 13.90
N ASP A 442 -20.24 33.24 13.69
CA ASP A 442 -21.23 33.81 12.76
C ASP A 442 -21.73 35.17 13.31
N GLU A 443 -21.08 36.27 12.93
CA GLU A 443 -21.65 37.62 13.09
C GLU A 443 -22.58 37.94 11.91
N ASP A 444 -23.83 38.34 12.20
CA ASP A 444 -24.86 38.62 11.20
C ASP A 444 -24.53 39.89 10.37
N GLU A 445 -24.48 39.79 9.04
CA GLU A 445 -24.64 40.94 8.14
C GLU A 445 -25.78 40.71 7.13
N ASP A 446 -26.84 41.52 7.24
CA ASP A 446 -27.89 41.67 6.23
C ASP A 446 -27.32 42.36 4.96
N GLY A 447 -27.56 41.79 3.78
CA GLY A 447 -27.15 42.41 2.52
C GLY A 447 -27.78 41.80 1.26
N ASP A 448 -28.64 42.57 0.59
CA ASP A 448 -29.00 42.36 -0.82
C ASP A 448 -27.74 42.46 -1.70
N ASP A 449 -27.60 41.62 -2.75
CA ASP A 449 -28.27 41.91 -4.03
C ASP A 449 -28.06 40.83 -5.13
N LEU A 450 -28.90 40.88 -6.17
CA LEU A 450 -28.68 40.51 -7.58
C LEU A 450 -28.00 39.17 -7.96
N LEU A 451 -28.87 38.18 -8.20
CA LEU A 451 -28.91 37.32 -9.40
C LEU A 451 -27.82 37.53 -10.48
N HIS A 452 -26.97 36.51 -10.71
CA HIS A 452 -26.49 36.18 -12.06
C HIS A 452 -26.36 34.68 -12.31
N HIS A 453 -27.22 34.16 -13.19
CA HIS A 453 -27.06 32.82 -13.75
C HIS A 453 -25.88 32.80 -14.73
N HIS A 454 -25.02 31.79 -14.64
CA HIS A 454 -24.32 31.31 -15.84
C HIS A 454 -24.16 29.79 -15.86
N HIS A 455 -24.93 29.13 -16.72
CA HIS A 455 -24.50 27.85 -17.27
C HIS A 455 -23.27 28.08 -18.16
N VAL A 456 -22.25 27.24 -18.01
CA VAL A 456 -21.31 26.93 -19.09
C VAL A 456 -21.13 25.41 -19.13
N SER A 457 -21.52 24.81 -20.25
CA SER A 457 -21.36 23.39 -20.54
C SER A 457 -20.21 23.18 -21.51
N GLY A 458 -19.36 22.20 -21.25
CA GLY A 458 -18.35 21.70 -22.19
C GLY A 458 -16.92 21.73 -21.66
N SER A 459 -15.98 20.97 -22.23
CA SER A 459 -16.16 19.98 -23.30
C SER A 459 -15.15 18.84 -23.17
N ARG A 460 -15.46 17.70 -23.79
CA ARG A 460 -14.50 16.61 -23.98
C ARG A 460 -13.50 16.97 -25.07
N ARG A 461 -12.23 16.64 -24.87
CA ARG A 461 -11.43 15.96 -25.90
C ARG A 461 -10.38 15.06 -25.26
#